data_AF-A0A523SNA9-F1
#
_entry.id   AF-A0A523SNA9-F1
#
_cell.length_a   1.000
_cell.length_b   1.000
_cell.length_c   1.000
_cell.angle_alpha   90.00
_cell.angle_beta   90.00
_cell.angle_gamma   90.00
#
_symmetry.space_group_name_H-M   'P 1'
#
loop_
_entity.id
_entity.type
_entity.pdbx_description
1 polymer ?
#
loop_
_entity_poly.entity_id
_entity_poly.type
_entity_poly.pdbx_seq_one_letter_code
_entity_poly.pdbx_strand_id
1 'polypeptide(L)' 'MSAIDQVLELLKDGNWHKLNEIAKQSGLQQPKLKAIVNFLAEYEFIYVDKEQQKAKLTHSVLNFLKQSRA' A
#
# COMPACT_ATOMS: atom_id res chain seq x y z
N MET A 1 7.93 -13.21 2.43
CA MET A 1 7.62 -11.77 2.26
C MET A 1 6.86 -11.29 3.47
N SER A 2 7.18 -10.11 3.99
CA SER A 2 6.39 -9.47 5.04
C SER A 2 5.01 -9.08 4.51
N ALA A 3 4.03 -8.96 5.39
CA ALA A 3 2.73 -8.38 5.04
C ALA A 3 2.87 -6.97 4.46
N ILE A 4 3.90 -6.21 4.88
CA ILE A 4 4.20 -4.88 4.35
C ILE A 4 4.72 -4.99 2.91
N ASP A 5 5.65 -5.92 2.63
CA ASP A 5 6.17 -6.14 1.27
C ASP A 5 5.03 -6.49 0.30
N GLN A 6 4.08 -7.33 0.72
CA GLN A 6 2.93 -7.69 -0.10
C GLN A 6 2.05 -6.48 -0.43
N VAL A 7 1.76 -5.63 0.56
CA VAL A 7 0.96 -4.41 0.33
C VAL A 7 1.69 -3.44 -0.60
N LEU A 8 2.99 -3.22 -0.40
CA LEU A 8 3.81 -2.37 -1.28
C LEU A 8 3.88 -2.93 -2.70
N GLU A 9 3.98 -4.25 -2.86
CA GLU A 9 4.01 -4.91 -4.17
C GLU A 9 2.69 -4.73 -4.93
N LEU A 10 1.55 -4.75 -4.23
CA LEU A 10 0.24 -4.51 -4.83
C LEU A 10 0.01 -3.05 -5.23
N LEU A 11 0.73 -2.10 -4.61
CA LEU A 11 0.61 -0.67 -4.90
C LEU A 11 1.71 -0.14 -5.86
N LYS A 12 2.65 -0.99 -6.27
CA LYS A 12 3.86 -0.62 -7.04
C LYS A 12 3.58 -0.08 -8.44
N ASP A 13 2.39 -0.32 -8.99
CA ASP A 13 1.96 0.23 -10.27
C ASP A 13 1.65 1.74 -10.17
N GLY A 14 1.55 2.28 -8.96
CA GLY A 14 1.35 3.71 -8.72
C GLY A 14 -0.08 4.18 -8.99
N ASN A 15 -1.05 3.27 -9.18
CA ASN A 15 -2.46 3.63 -9.26
C ASN A 15 -3.14 3.50 -7.90
N TRP A 16 -4.41 3.91 -7.86
CA TRP A 16 -5.27 3.78 -6.69
C TRP A 16 -5.88 2.39 -6.62
N HIS A 17 -5.69 1.72 -5.48
CA HIS A 17 -6.22 0.39 -5.20
C HIS A 17 -7.19 0.42 -4.04
N LYS A 18 -8.31 -0.30 -4.15
CA LYS A 18 -9.28 -0.43 -3.06
C LYS A 18 -8.70 -1.30 -1.96
N LEU A 19 -8.83 -0.89 -0.70
CA LEU A 19 -8.36 -1.66 0.46
C LEU A 19 -8.94 -3.08 0.50
N ASN A 20 -10.19 -3.26 0.07
CA ASN A 20 -10.81 -4.59 0.05
C ASN A 20 -10.15 -5.54 -0.98
N GLU A 21 -9.69 -5.01 -2.11
CA GLU A 21 -8.97 -5.81 -3.12
C GLU A 21 -7.56 -6.15 -2.63
N ILE A 22 -6.87 -5.18 -1.99
CA ILE A 22 -5.58 -5.42 -1.33
C ILE A 22 -5.72 -6.52 -0.27
N ALA A 23 -6.77 -6.49 0.56
CA ALA A 23 -7.03 -7.51 1.58
C ALA A 23 -7.19 -8.90 0.97
N LYS A 24 -7.99 -9.01 -0.10
CA LYS A 24 -8.20 -10.28 -0.81
C LYS A 24 -6.92 -10.82 -1.45
N GLN A 25 -6.17 -9.96 -2.15
CA GLN A 25 -4.96 -10.38 -2.87
C GLN A 25 -3.81 -10.73 -1.93
N SER A 26 -3.68 -10.00 -0.81
CA SER A 26 -2.66 -10.27 0.20
C SER A 26 -3.04 -11.40 1.18
N GLY A 27 -4.32 -11.80 1.21
CA GLY A 27 -4.87 -12.73 2.21
C GLY A 27 -4.90 -12.14 3.63
N LEU A 28 -4.71 -10.82 3.77
CA LEU A 28 -4.68 -10.16 5.07
C LEU A 28 -6.10 -9.89 5.58
N GLN A 29 -6.30 -10.14 6.87
CA GLN A 29 -7.52 -9.72 7.55
C GLN A 29 -7.61 -8.18 7.60
N GLN A 30 -8.83 -7.66 7.47
CA GLN A 30 -9.15 -6.23 7.52
C GLN A 30 -8.47 -5.44 8.64
N PRO A 31 -8.46 -5.87 9.93
CA PRO A 31 -7.78 -5.12 10.99
C PRO A 31 -6.26 -5.04 10.79
N LYS A 32 -5.64 -6.11 10.31
CA LYS A 32 -4.19 -6.15 10.04
C LYS A 32 -3.83 -5.27 8.84
N LEU A 33 -4.64 -5.30 7.78
CA LEU A 33 -4.46 -4.40 6.65
C LEU A 33 -4.60 -2.94 7.07
N LYS A 34 -5.62 -2.60 7.86
CA LYS A 34 -5.80 -1.22 8.36
C LYS A 34 -4.61 -0.74 9.18
N ALA A 35 -4.04 -1.59 10.05
CA ALA A 35 -2.84 -1.25 10.81
C ALA A 35 -1.65 -0.94 9.89
N ILE A 36 -1.42 -1.76 8.85
CA ILE A 36 -0.35 -1.55 7.88
C ILE A 36 -0.59 -0.27 7.07
N VAL A 37 -1.81 -0.06 6.57
CA VAL A 37 -2.16 1.12 5.77
C VAL A 37 -2.01 2.40 6.60
N ASN A 38 -2.48 2.39 7.86
CA ASN A 38 -2.32 3.54 8.75
C ASN A 38 -0.84 3.81 9.05
N PHE A 39 -0.04 2.77 9.31
CA PHE A 39 1.40 2.91 9.49
C PHE A 39 2.05 3.52 8.24
N LEU A 40 1.81 2.96 7.05
CA LEU A 40 2.38 3.50 5.82
C LEU A 40 1.93 4.94 5.53
N ALA A 41 0.70 5.30 5.90
CA ALA A 41 0.18 6.65 5.74
C ALA A 41 0.80 7.65 6.74
N GLU A 42 1.04 7.22 7.98
CA GLU A 42 1.67 8.02 9.04
C GLU A 42 3.09 8.48 8.65
N TYR A 43 3.84 7.62 7.94
CA TYR A 43 5.17 7.95 7.41
C TYR A 43 5.15 8.51 5.98
N GLU A 44 3.97 8.92 5.47
CA GLU A 44 3.80 9.51 4.13
C GLU A 44 4.28 8.59 2.98
N PHE A 45 4.30 7.28 3.19
CA PHE A 45 4.66 6.32 2.15
C PHE A 45 3.52 6.06 1.17
N ILE A 46 2.28 6.24 1.62
CA ILE A 46 1.08 6.10 0.80
C ILE A 46 0.11 7.26 1.02
N TYR A 47 -0.65 7.57 -0.02
CA TYR A 47 -1.89 8.33 0.11
C TYR A 47 -3.04 7.37 0.40
N VAL A 48 -3.94 7.78 1.30
CA VAL A 48 -5.15 7.02 1.64
C VAL A 48 -6.37 7.90 1.41
N ASP A 49 -7.26 7.44 0.55
CA ASP A 49 -8.60 8.01 0.37
C ASP A 49 -9.56 7.27 1.32
N LYS A 50 -9.94 7.95 2.40
CA LYS A 50 -10.83 7.39 3.43
C LYS A 50 -12.27 7.28 2.94
N GLU A 51 -12.71 8.12 2.01
CA GLU A 51 -14.09 8.10 1.49
C GLU A 51 -14.29 6.92 0.55
N GLN A 52 -13.36 6.73 -0.37
CA GLN A 52 -13.39 5.65 -1.36
C GLN A 52 -12.73 4.36 -0.88
N GLN A 53 -12.13 4.36 0.31
CA GLN A 53 -11.35 3.24 0.87
C GLN A 53 -10.28 2.77 -0.11
N LYS A 54 -9.44 3.69 -0.59
CA LYS A 54 -8.36 3.41 -1.53
C LYS A 54 -7.01 3.83 -0.99
N ALA A 55 -5.95 3.18 -1.47
CA ALA A 55 -4.56 3.53 -1.18
C ALA A 55 -3.74 3.60 -2.47
N LYS A 56 -2.69 4.42 -2.46
CA LYS A 56 -1.74 4.59 -3.56
C LYS A 56 -0.37 4.96 -2.99
N LEU A 57 0.73 4.47 -3.59
CA LEU A 57 2.08 4.92 -3.22
C LEU A 57 2.27 6.42 -3.49
N THR A 58 2.98 7.11 -2.59
CA THR A 58 3.47 8.45 -2.89
C THR A 58 4.54 8.40 -3.97
N HIS A 59 4.76 9.53 -4.67
CA HIS A 59 5.70 9.59 -5.78
C HIS A 59 7.14 9.27 -5.33
N SER A 60 7.53 9.73 -4.14
CA SER A 60 8.85 9.48 -3.55
C SER A 60 9.10 7.99 -3.34
N VAL A 61 8.14 7.27 -2.73
CA VAL A 61 8.27 5.82 -2.48
C VAL A 61 8.20 5.03 -3.78
N LEU A 62 7.34 5.42 -4.72
CA LEU A 62 7.27 4.78 -6.03
C LEU A 62 8.61 4.87 -6.78
N ASN A 63 9.27 6.03 -6.75
CA ASN A 63 10.57 6.21 -7.37
C ASN A 63 11.68 5.43 -6.64
N PHE A 64 11.63 5.39 -5.31
CA PHE A 64 12.55 4.59 -4.51
C PHE A 64 12.47 3.10 -4.85
N LEU A 65 11.25 2.54 -4.92
CA LEU A 65 11.02 1.13 -5.27
C LEU A 65 11.39 0.80 -6.74
N LYS A 66 11.37 1.79 -7.64
CA LYS A 66 11.84 1.63 -9.02
C LYS A 66 13.35 1.65 -9.12
N GLN A 67 14.04 2.45 -8.29
CA GLN A 67 15.51 2.54 -8.27
C GLN A 67 16.17 1.35 -7.57
N SER A 68 15.52 0.71 -6.59
CA SER A 68 16.06 -0.45 -5.87
C SER A 68 16.11 -1.75 -6.68
N ARG A 69 15.84 -1.69 -8.00
CA ARG A 69 15.96 -2.77 -8.99
C ARG A 69 17.18 -2.63 -9.91
N ALA A 70 18.23 -1.95 -9.45
CA ALA A 70 19.54 -1.87 -10.10
C ALA A 70 20.50 -2.93 -9.54
#